data_AF-A0A542AM39-F1
#
_entry.id   AF-A0A542AM39-F1
#
_cell.length_a   1.000
_cell.length_b   1.000
_cell.length_c   1.000
_cell.angle_alpha   90.00
_cell.angle_beta   90.00
_cell.angle_gamma   90.00
#
_symmetry.space_group_name_H-M   'P 1'
#
loop_
_entity.id
_entity.type
_entity.pdbx_description
1 polymer ?
#
loop_
_entity_poly.entity_id
_entity_poly.type
_entity_poly.pdbx_seq_one_letter_code
_entity_poly.pdbx_strand_id
1 'polypeptide(L)' 'MKEKRFKAIYSQGTVDVQRILVDTETGVHYLQTSWGNSGGLTPLLERDGRPVVRFVNDEE' A
#
# COMPACT_ATOMS: atom_id res chain seq x y z
N MET A 1 8.96 -19.34 6.40
CA MET A 1 9.15 -18.01 5.76
C MET A 1 8.56 -16.97 6.68
N LYS A 2 9.21 -15.80 6.84
CA LYS A 2 8.61 -14.70 7.61
C LYS A 2 7.46 -14.12 6.78
N GLU A 3 6.30 -13.90 7.39
CA GLU A 3 5.20 -13.22 6.71
C GLU A 3 5.63 -11.81 6.27
N LYS A 4 5.21 -11.41 5.07
CA LYS A 4 5.54 -10.08 4.54
C LYS A 4 4.67 -9.06 5.25
N ARG A 5 5.28 -8.13 5.98
CA ARG A 5 4.57 -7.05 6.67
C ARG A 5 3.80 -6.14 5.70
N PHE A 6 4.31 -5.89 4.50
CA PHE A 6 3.63 -5.07 3.51
C PHE A 6 3.15 -5.93 2.35
N LYS A 7 1.83 -5.94 2.11
CA LYS A 7 1.18 -6.65 1.01
C LYS A 7 0.75 -5.67 -0.06
N ALA A 8 1.17 -5.86 -1.30
CA ALA A 8 0.63 -5.11 -2.42
C ALA A 8 -0.73 -5.70 -2.82
N ILE A 9 -1.77 -4.88 -2.83
CA ILE A 9 -3.14 -5.28 -3.23
C ILE A 9 -3.56 -4.68 -4.57
N TYR A 10 -2.77 -3.74 -5.08
CA TYR A 10 -2.93 -3.17 -6.41
C TYR A 10 -1.56 -2.76 -6.94
N SER A 11 -1.35 -2.90 -8.24
CA SER A 11 -0.14 -2.43 -8.92
C SER A 11 -0.50 -1.99 -10.33
N GLN A 12 -0.02 -0.81 -10.72
CA GLN A 12 -0.20 -0.26 -12.05
C GLN A 12 1.11 0.31 -12.58
N GLY A 13 1.35 0.15 -13.88
CA GLY A 13 2.52 0.66 -14.58
C GLY A 13 3.74 -0.27 -14.49
N THR A 14 4.64 -0.12 -15.47
CA THR A 14 5.87 -0.93 -15.60
C THR A 14 7.14 -0.11 -15.43
N VAL A 15 7.13 1.15 -15.85
CA VAL A 15 8.27 2.10 -15.71
C VAL A 15 8.02 3.03 -14.52
N ASP A 16 6.84 3.65 -14.49
CA ASP A 16 6.35 4.42 -13.36
C ASP A 16 5.32 3.57 -12.64
N VAL A 17 5.70 3.03 -11.48
CA VAL A 17 4.88 2.06 -10.77
C VAL A 17 4.13 2.75 -9.64
N GLN A 18 2.82 2.57 -9.62
CA GLN A 18 1.96 2.92 -8.49
C GLN A 18 1.41 1.66 -7.86
N ARG A 19 1.55 1.51 -6.54
CA ARG A 19 1.02 0.38 -5.77
C ARG A 19 0.19 0.85 -4.61
N ILE A 20 -0.82 0.05 -4.25
CA ILE A 20 -1.45 0.13 -2.93
C ILE A 20 -0.84 -0.95 -2.07
N LEU A 21 -0.19 -0.54 -0.99
CA LEU A 21 0.40 -1.42 0.02
C LEU A 21 -0.47 -1.41 1.27
N VAL A 22 -0.64 -2.56 1.92
CA VAL A 22 -1.24 -2.67 3.24
C VAL A 22 -0.21 -3.19 4.23
N ASP A 23 -0.04 -2.47 5.35
CA ASP A 23 0.70 -2.95 6.51
C ASP A 23 -0.15 -3.99 7.25
N THR A 24 0.26 -5.25 7.22
CA THR A 24 -0.49 -6.37 7.80
C THR A 24 -0.51 -6.35 9.33
N GLU A 25 0.36 -5.58 9.97
CA GLU A 25 0.35 -5.42 11.44
C GLU A 25 -0.66 -4.35 11.89
N THR A 26 -0.85 -3.28 11.11
CA THR A 26 -1.67 -2.12 11.50
C THR A 26 -2.94 -1.97 10.70
N GLY A 27 -3.04 -2.61 9.54
CA GLY A 27 -4.10 -2.44 8.56
C GLY A 27 -4.04 -1.14 7.77
N VAL A 28 -2.99 -0.30 7.91
CA VAL A 28 -2.90 0.99 7.22
C VAL A 28 -2.60 0.81 5.73
N HIS A 29 -3.28 1.56 4.87
CA HIS A 29 -3.09 1.55 3.42
C HIS A 29 -2.20 2.71 2.96
N TYR A 30 -1.31 2.43 2.01
CA TYR A 30 -0.38 3.40 1.45
C TYR A 30 -0.39 3.39 -0.07
N LEU A 31 -0.38 4.57 -0.68
CA LEU A 31 0.04 4.75 -2.07
C LEU A 31 1.57 4.81 -2.11
N GLN A 32 2.16 3.84 -2.79
CA GLN A 32 3.59 3.81 -3.09
C GLN A 32 3.79 4.18 -4.55
N THR A 33 4.61 5.20 -4.82
CA THR A 33 5.03 5.57 -6.18
C THR A 33 6.51 5.27 -6.36
N SER A 34 6.89 4.79 -7.55
CA SER A 34 8.29 4.56 -7.95
C SER A 34 8.47 5.07 -9.37
N TRP A 35 9.49 5.90 -9.59
CA TRP A 35 9.91 6.34 -10.91
C TRP A 35 11.44 6.36 -10.97
N GLY A 36 12.01 5.40 -11.70
CA GLY A 36 13.46 5.19 -11.71
C GLY A 36 13.99 4.95 -10.29
N ASN A 37 14.97 5.76 -9.85
CA ASN A 37 15.53 5.72 -8.50
C ASN A 37 14.81 6.63 -7.49
N SER A 38 13.68 7.23 -7.89
CA SER A 38 12.86 8.10 -7.04
C SER A 38 11.54 7.42 -6.68
N GLY A 39 10.86 7.96 -5.67
CA GLY A 39 9.58 7.45 -5.24
C GLY A 39 9.10 8.09 -3.96
N GLY A 40 7.94 7.65 -3.50
CA GLY A 40 7.33 8.12 -2.26
C GLY A 40 6.33 7.14 -1.70
N LEU A 41 5.97 7.37 -0.44
CA LEU A 41 4.96 6.62 0.29
C LEU A 41 4.02 7.64 0.95
N THR A 42 2.72 7.52 0.68
CA THR A 42 1.69 8.40 1.24
C THR A 42 0.57 7.54 1.83
N PRO A 43 0.16 7.75 3.10
CA PRO A 43 -1.02 7.08 3.65
C PRO A 43 -2.27 7.46 2.85
N LEU A 44 -3.11 6.48 2.51
CA LEU A 44 -4.44 6.78 2.01
C LEU A 44 -5.28 7.32 3.17
N LEU A 45 -6.08 8.35 2.90
CA LEU A 45 -6.88 9.02 3.93
C LEU A 45 -8.37 8.78 3.70
N GLU A 46 -9.08 8.60 4.81
CA GLU A 46 -10.54 8.66 4.88
C GLU A 46 -11.03 10.11 4.75
N ARG A 47 -12.35 10.28 4.65
CA ARG A 47 -12.99 11.61 4.51
C ARG A 47 -12.65 12.58 5.66
N ASP A 48 -12.39 12.06 6.86
CA ASP A 48 -12.05 12.86 8.05
C ASP A 48 -10.55 13.17 8.17
N GLY A 49 -9.74 12.76 7.18
CA GLY A 49 -8.30 12.98 7.15
C GLY A 49 -7.49 11.97 7.96
N ARG A 50 -8.11 10.94 8.55
CA ARG A 50 -7.39 9.86 9.22
C ARG A 50 -6.91 8.81 8.20
N PRO A 51 -5.83 8.07 8.50
CA PRO A 51 -5.42 6.96 7.63
C PRO A 51 -6.52 5.92 7.47
N VAL A 52 -6.65 5.38 6.25
CA VAL A 52 -7.49 4.21 5.97
C VAL A 52 -6.89 3.01 6.70
N VAL A 53 -7.69 2.36 7.55
CA VAL A 53 -7.30 1.16 8.31
C VAL A 53 -8.27 0.02 7.99
N ARG A 54 -7.78 -0.98 7.23
CA ARG A 54 -8.52 -2.19 6.87
C ARG A 54 -7.56 -3.35 6.62
N PHE A 55 -7.70 -4.44 7.36
CA PHE A 55 -6.98 -5.68 7.09
C PHE A 55 -7.49 -6.34 5.81
N VAL A 56 -6.57 -6.94 5.06
CA VAL A 56 -6.88 -7.67 3.82
C VAL A 56 -6.79 -9.14 4.14
N ASN A 57 -7.92 -9.84 4.06
CA ASN A 57 -7.93 -11.30 4.15
C ASN A 57 -7.47 -11.87 2.81
N ASP A 58 -6.83 -13.03 2.82
CA ASP A 58 -6.41 -13.75 1.61
C ASP A 58 -7.58 -14.44 0.87
N GLU A 59 -8.82 -14.17 1.28
CA GLU A 59 -10.05 -14.74 0.70
C GLU A 59 -10.68 -13.75 -0.31
N GLU A 60 -10.11 -13.71 -1.52
CA GLU A 60 -10.80 -13.75 -2.83
C GLU A 60 -9.79 -13.93 -3.97
#